data_AF-A0A3C0QK37-F1
#
_entry.id   AF-A0A3C0QK37-F1
#
_cell.length_a   1.000
_cell.length_b   1.000
_cell.length_c   1.000
_cell.angle_alpha   90.00
_cell.angle_beta   90.00
_cell.angle_gamma   90.00
#
_symmetry.space_group_name_H-M   'P 1'
#
loop_
_entity.id
_entity.type
_entity.pdbx_description
1 polymer ?
#
loop_
_entity_poly.entity_id
_entity_poly.type
_entity_poly.pdbx_seq_one_letter_code
_entity_poly.pdbx_strand_id
1 'polypeptide(L)'
;MAGMSYEIEDDSFYLFACAELKAREIEFVNGSKMERMLSAADMEEFLKVLGETVYASDINDIEAKGSFEEVMISGYQAINGYMESRLKPEHKKIIHVLFFEEFLHDLKTMLKSSMLEKDFEHLYIPINYEYSLLMEAYNTGKYEDIADPLPELIQYLKELAELPEEKDPRKLELDFEAFYTKKLLGTAGSLNRKMIEDYMRHKIDLTNIETIYRNSQLKDKSGFTDLLYDGGFLGLKMLEDLENESMDYIVKELEHTYYGDAVMKGAQKLFSDCSFSSYERNRDLYFLEYFDR
;
A
#
# COMPACT_ATOMS: atom_id res chain seq x y z
N MET A 1 9.05 5.76 17.71
CA MET A 1 8.05 4.80 18.25
C MET A 1 8.50 4.12 19.56
N ALA A 2 8.42 4.76 20.72
CA ALA A 2 8.74 4.08 21.98
C ALA A 2 7.47 3.41 22.54
N GLY A 3 7.47 2.07 22.71
CA GLY A 3 6.57 1.44 23.70
C GLY A 3 5.67 0.28 23.27
N MET A 4 5.61 -0.13 22.00
CA MET A 4 4.86 -1.33 21.61
C MET A 4 5.80 -2.53 21.53
N SER A 5 5.58 -3.51 22.39
CA SER A 5 6.20 -4.83 22.33
C SER A 5 5.10 -5.82 21.97
N TYR A 6 5.35 -6.59 20.91
CA TYR A 6 4.45 -7.66 20.50
C TYR A 6 4.99 -8.98 21.05
N GLU A 7 4.22 -9.63 21.90
CA GLU A 7 4.50 -11.02 22.24
C GLU A 7 4.20 -11.87 20.99
N ILE A 8 5.26 -12.42 20.39
CA ILE A 8 5.13 -13.41 19.33
C ILE A 8 4.86 -14.74 20.02
N GLU A 9 3.64 -15.25 19.91
CA GLU A 9 3.31 -16.61 20.34
C GLU A 9 4.26 -17.61 19.66
N ASP A 10 4.60 -18.70 20.35
CA ASP A 10 5.40 -19.78 19.76
C ASP A 10 4.60 -20.45 18.63
N ASP A 11 4.78 -19.96 17.40
CA ASP A 11 4.23 -20.56 16.19
C ASP A 11 5.34 -21.28 15.44
N SER A 12 5.74 -22.44 15.99
CA SER A 12 6.80 -23.29 15.43
C SER A 12 6.59 -23.66 13.96
N PHE A 13 5.35 -23.56 13.45
CA PHE A 13 5.01 -23.75 12.04
C PHE A 13 5.80 -22.80 11.13
N TYR A 14 6.05 -21.57 11.58
CA TYR A 14 6.69 -20.54 10.77
C TYR A 14 8.21 -20.51 10.87
N LEU A 15 8.83 -21.31 11.77
CA LEU A 15 10.28 -21.29 11.97
C LEU A 15 11.09 -21.50 10.69
N PHE A 16 10.67 -22.45 9.85
CA PHE A 16 11.35 -22.71 8.58
C PHE A 16 11.19 -21.53 7.61
N ALA A 17 9.98 -21.00 7.45
CA ALA A 17 9.71 -19.88 6.56
C ALA A 17 10.47 -18.61 7.00
N CYS A 18 10.49 -18.31 8.30
CA CYS A 18 11.26 -17.20 8.86
C CYS A 18 12.77 -17.39 8.65
N ALA A 19 13.31 -18.59 8.87
CA ALA A 19 14.72 -18.88 8.65
C ALA A 19 15.09 -18.78 7.16
N GLU A 20 14.22 -19.25 6.27
CA GLU A 20 14.38 -19.13 4.81
C GLU A 20 14.37 -17.66 4.38
N LEU A 21 13.38 -16.87 4.81
CA LEU A 21 13.34 -15.42 4.53
C LEU A 21 14.59 -14.71 5.05
N LYS A 22 15.01 -15.03 6.28
CA LYS A 22 16.21 -14.42 6.88
C LYS A 22 17.47 -14.75 6.09
N ALA A 23 17.59 -15.99 5.60
CA ALA A 23 18.71 -16.40 4.76
C ALA A 23 18.71 -15.65 3.41
N ARG A 24 17.54 -15.31 2.88
CA ARG A 24 17.39 -14.58 1.62
C ARG A 24 17.63 -13.07 1.72
N GLU A 25 17.67 -12.47 2.91
CA GLU A 25 18.01 -11.05 3.05
C GLU A 25 19.39 -10.69 2.42
N ILE A 26 20.30 -11.67 2.30
CA ILE A 26 21.59 -11.48 1.61
C ILE A 26 21.44 -11.19 0.11
N GLU A 27 20.28 -11.52 -0.47
CA GLU A 27 19.92 -11.31 -1.87
C GLU A 27 19.56 -9.85 -2.16
N PHE A 28 19.21 -9.08 -1.12
CA PHE A 28 18.84 -7.67 -1.28
C PHE A 28 19.96 -6.85 -1.90
N VAL A 29 19.56 -5.89 -2.73
CA VAL A 29 20.50 -4.97 -3.36
C VAL A 29 21.10 -4.07 -2.27
N ASN A 30 22.38 -4.32 -1.97
CA ASN A 30 23.10 -3.56 -0.96
C ASN A 30 23.46 -2.14 -1.44
N GLY A 31 23.85 -1.28 -0.50
CA GLY A 31 24.18 0.12 -0.77
C GLY A 31 25.27 0.31 -1.84
N SER A 32 26.29 -0.56 -1.88
CA SER A 32 27.34 -0.47 -2.91
C SER A 32 26.82 -0.77 -4.31
N LYS A 33 25.92 -1.75 -4.47
CA LYS A 33 25.27 -2.01 -5.76
C LYS A 33 24.34 -0.87 -6.16
N MET A 34 23.58 -0.31 -5.20
CA MET A 34 22.75 0.89 -5.45
C MET A 34 23.59 2.07 -5.95
N GLU A 35 24.71 2.39 -5.28
CA GLU A 35 25.61 3.48 -5.69
C GLU A 35 26.19 3.26 -7.09
N ARG A 36 26.56 2.01 -7.42
CA ARG A 36 27.05 1.64 -8.76
C ARG A 36 25.97 1.81 -9.82
N MET A 37 24.73 1.38 -9.55
CA MET A 37 23.61 1.58 -10.45
C MET A 37 23.29 3.06 -10.66
N LEU A 38 23.33 3.88 -9.60
CA LEU A 38 23.14 5.33 -9.68
C LEU A 38 24.26 6.05 -10.45
N SER A 39 25.46 5.47 -10.46
CA SER A 39 26.63 6.02 -11.15
C SER A 39 26.78 5.50 -12.59
N ALA A 40 25.88 4.64 -13.06
CA ALA A 40 25.88 4.11 -14.42
C ALA A 40 25.69 5.26 -15.43
N ALA A 41 26.48 5.25 -16.50
CA ALA A 41 26.40 6.28 -17.53
C ALA A 41 25.17 6.13 -18.43
N ASP A 42 24.67 4.91 -18.58
CA ASP A 42 23.56 4.55 -19.45
C ASP A 42 22.83 3.29 -18.96
N MET A 43 21.78 2.91 -19.69
CA MET A 43 20.96 1.74 -19.39
C MET A 43 21.75 0.43 -19.48
N GLU A 44 22.74 0.33 -20.38
CA GLU A 44 23.54 -0.89 -20.55
C GLU A 44 24.42 -1.12 -19.30
N GLU A 45 25.06 -0.07 -18.80
CA GLU A 45 25.84 -0.13 -17.55
C GLU A 45 24.95 -0.40 -16.33
N PHE A 46 23.76 0.22 -16.27
CA PHE A 46 22.79 -0.05 -15.21
C PHE A 46 22.40 -1.53 -15.18
N LEU A 47 22.02 -2.09 -16.34
CA LEU A 47 21.62 -3.49 -16.47
C LEU A 47 22.77 -4.45 -16.16
N LYS A 48 24.02 -4.12 -16.49
CA LYS A 48 25.18 -4.93 -16.08
C LYS A 48 25.27 -5.06 -14.56
N VAL A 49 25.07 -3.97 -13.81
CA VAL A 49 25.10 -4.00 -12.34
C VAL A 49 23.87 -4.73 -11.79
N LEU A 50 22.69 -4.50 -12.37
CA LEU A 50 21.47 -5.21 -12.00
C LEU A 50 21.62 -6.73 -12.23
N GLY A 51 22.30 -7.15 -13.30
CA GLY A 51 22.60 -8.54 -13.63
C GLY A 51 23.52 -9.24 -12.62
N GLU A 52 24.12 -8.51 -11.68
CA GLU A 52 24.86 -9.07 -10.55
C GLU A 52 23.97 -9.33 -9.32
N THR A 53 22.66 -9.13 -9.43
CA THR A 53 21.66 -9.31 -8.37
C THR A 53 20.76 -10.51 -8.67
N VAL A 54 19.75 -10.74 -7.82
CA VAL A 54 18.71 -11.75 -8.08
C VAL A 54 17.88 -11.47 -9.32
N TYR A 55 17.88 -10.23 -9.83
CA TYR A 55 17.16 -9.83 -11.05
C TYR A 55 17.89 -10.21 -12.35
N ALA A 56 18.98 -10.98 -12.27
CA ALA A 56 19.76 -11.39 -13.43
C ALA A 56 18.94 -12.18 -14.47
N SER A 57 17.95 -12.96 -14.01
CA SER A 57 17.05 -13.73 -14.88
C SER A 57 16.19 -12.84 -15.77
N ASP A 58 15.92 -11.61 -15.33
CA ASP A 58 14.91 -10.74 -15.93
C ASP A 58 15.52 -9.71 -16.89
N ILE A 59 16.86 -9.63 -16.96
CA ILE A 59 17.61 -8.69 -17.81
C ILE A 59 17.15 -8.77 -19.27
N ASN A 60 17.06 -9.97 -19.84
CA ASN A 60 16.71 -10.15 -21.25
C ASN A 60 15.29 -9.63 -21.56
N ASP A 61 14.36 -9.82 -20.62
CA ASP A 61 12.98 -9.38 -20.78
C ASP A 61 12.87 -7.86 -20.66
N ILE A 62 13.63 -7.25 -19.73
CA ILE A 62 13.76 -5.79 -19.62
C ILE A 62 14.28 -5.19 -20.94
N GLU A 63 15.35 -5.75 -21.50
CA GLU A 63 15.94 -5.25 -22.75
C GLU A 63 14.99 -5.39 -23.93
N ALA A 64 14.30 -6.54 -24.05
CA ALA A 64 13.39 -6.81 -25.14
C ALA A 64 12.17 -5.87 -25.15
N LYS A 65 11.67 -5.51 -23.96
CA LYS A 65 10.44 -4.73 -23.80
C LYS A 65 10.70 -3.25 -23.50
N GLY A 66 11.93 -2.91 -23.13
CA GLY A 66 12.29 -1.56 -22.70
C GLY A 66 11.54 -1.10 -21.44
N SER A 67 11.06 -2.04 -20.61
CA SER A 67 10.27 -1.76 -19.41
C SER A 67 10.73 -2.62 -18.24
N PHE A 68 10.77 -2.01 -17.06
CA PHE A 68 11.06 -2.69 -15.80
C PHE A 68 9.79 -3.25 -15.12
N GLU A 69 8.61 -2.89 -15.65
CA GLU A 69 7.31 -3.22 -15.06
C GLU A 69 7.10 -4.72 -14.88
N GLU A 70 7.51 -5.53 -15.86
CA GLU A 70 7.36 -6.98 -15.77
C GLU A 70 8.23 -7.62 -14.70
N VAL A 71 9.40 -7.03 -14.42
CA VAL A 71 10.27 -7.50 -13.34
C VAL A 71 9.62 -7.22 -12.00
N MET A 72 8.96 -6.08 -11.87
CA MET A 72 8.19 -5.74 -10.67
C MET A 72 7.00 -6.69 -10.50
N ILE A 73 6.21 -6.91 -11.56
CA ILE A 73 5.06 -7.84 -11.51
C ILE A 73 5.52 -9.26 -11.18
N SER A 74 6.57 -9.75 -11.84
CA SER A 74 7.16 -11.07 -11.57
C SER A 74 7.65 -11.18 -10.12
N GLY A 75 8.29 -10.13 -9.60
CA GLY A 75 8.69 -10.04 -8.19
C GLY A 75 7.50 -10.13 -7.23
N TYR A 76 6.42 -9.39 -7.48
CA TYR A 76 5.20 -9.45 -6.68
C TYR A 76 4.54 -10.83 -6.75
N GLN A 77 4.42 -11.42 -7.94
CA GLN A 77 3.89 -12.77 -8.12
C GLN A 77 4.74 -13.83 -7.40
N ALA A 78 6.07 -13.71 -7.43
CA ALA A 78 6.98 -14.62 -6.73
C ALA A 78 6.83 -14.53 -5.20
N ILE A 79 6.73 -13.30 -4.65
CA ILE A 79 6.52 -13.08 -3.22
C ILE A 79 5.13 -13.55 -2.79
N ASN A 80 4.10 -13.26 -3.59
CA ASN A 80 2.76 -13.77 -3.37
C ASN A 80 2.72 -15.31 -3.38
N GLY A 81 3.27 -15.94 -4.41
CA GLY A 81 3.36 -17.40 -4.52
C GLY A 81 4.13 -18.04 -3.36
N TYR A 82 5.20 -17.37 -2.89
CA TYR A 82 5.90 -17.78 -1.69
C TYR A 82 4.98 -17.75 -0.46
N MET A 83 4.29 -16.65 -0.20
CA MET A 83 3.34 -16.52 0.91
C MET A 83 2.20 -17.54 0.81
N GLU A 84 1.62 -17.72 -0.37
CA GLU A 84 0.59 -18.72 -0.65
C GLU A 84 1.04 -20.15 -0.32
N SER A 85 2.32 -20.46 -0.55
CA SER A 85 2.89 -21.79 -0.28
C SER A 85 3.30 -22.00 1.17
N ARG A 86 3.63 -20.93 1.91
CA ARG A 86 4.20 -21.00 3.27
C ARG A 86 3.21 -20.66 4.37
N LEU A 87 2.14 -19.91 4.08
CA LEU A 87 1.15 -19.51 5.07
C LEU A 87 0.07 -20.57 5.26
N LYS A 88 -0.37 -20.75 6.51
CA LYS A 88 -1.61 -21.50 6.82
C LYS A 88 -2.79 -20.84 6.10
N PRO A 89 -3.79 -21.61 5.62
CA PRO A 89 -4.95 -21.07 4.89
C PRO A 89 -5.62 -19.87 5.58
N GLU A 90 -5.82 -19.96 6.90
CA GLU A 90 -6.43 -18.91 7.72
C GLU A 90 -5.61 -17.61 7.79
N HIS A 91 -4.29 -17.67 7.53
CA HIS A 91 -3.40 -16.52 7.59
C HIS A 91 -3.14 -15.89 6.22
N LYS A 92 -3.55 -16.52 5.12
CA LYS A 92 -3.33 -16.01 3.75
C LYS A 92 -3.97 -14.66 3.48
N LYS A 93 -5.01 -14.29 4.24
CA LYS A 93 -5.65 -12.96 4.16
C LYS A 93 -4.68 -11.80 4.43
N ILE A 94 -3.52 -12.06 5.06
CA ILE A 94 -2.44 -11.07 5.22
C ILE A 94 -1.91 -10.54 3.88
N ILE A 95 -2.02 -11.32 2.80
CA ILE A 95 -1.53 -10.94 1.48
C ILE A 95 -2.22 -9.66 1.00
N HIS A 96 -3.53 -9.55 1.21
CA HIS A 96 -4.31 -8.35 0.89
C HIS A 96 -3.98 -7.14 1.78
N VAL A 97 -3.52 -7.40 3.00
CA VAL A 97 -3.05 -6.36 3.93
C VAL A 97 -1.69 -5.81 3.49
N LEU A 98 -0.80 -6.69 3.03
CA LEU A 98 0.56 -6.31 2.59
C LEU A 98 0.54 -5.60 1.23
N PHE A 99 -0.20 -6.14 0.25
CA PHE A 99 -0.38 -5.53 -1.08
C PHE A 99 -1.56 -4.55 -1.13
N PHE A 100 -1.79 -3.83 -0.03
CA PHE A 100 -2.96 -2.96 0.13
C PHE A 100 -3.09 -1.95 -1.02
N GLU A 101 -1.97 -1.36 -1.46
CA GLU A 101 -1.96 -0.29 -2.46
C GLU A 101 -2.21 -0.83 -3.87
N GLU A 102 -1.60 -1.96 -4.19
CA GLU A 102 -1.76 -2.62 -5.48
C GLU A 102 -3.19 -3.14 -5.66
N PHE A 103 -3.75 -3.82 -4.65
CA PHE A 103 -5.16 -4.26 -4.71
C PHE A 103 -6.14 -3.09 -4.78
N LEU A 104 -5.88 -2.00 -4.06
CA LEU A 104 -6.73 -0.80 -4.13
C LEU A 104 -6.68 -0.19 -5.54
N HIS A 105 -5.48 -0.05 -6.10
CA HIS A 105 -5.26 0.47 -7.45
C HIS A 105 -5.99 -0.36 -8.50
N ASP A 106 -5.88 -1.68 -8.43
CA ASP A 106 -6.53 -2.62 -9.35
C ASP A 106 -8.06 -2.53 -9.27
N LEU A 107 -8.62 -2.54 -8.06
CA LEU A 107 -10.05 -2.39 -7.87
C LEU A 107 -10.54 -1.01 -8.35
N LYS A 108 -9.78 0.06 -8.11
CA LYS A 108 -10.10 1.39 -8.68
C LYS A 108 -10.03 1.40 -10.21
N THR A 109 -9.12 0.63 -10.80
CA THR A 109 -9.02 0.48 -12.26
C THR A 109 -10.28 -0.21 -12.80
N MET A 110 -10.74 -1.28 -12.15
CA MET A 110 -12.01 -1.93 -12.49
C MET A 110 -13.21 -0.99 -12.36
N LEU A 111 -13.28 -0.20 -11.28
CA LEU A 111 -14.34 0.80 -11.08
C LEU A 111 -14.38 1.82 -12.22
N LYS A 112 -13.22 2.39 -12.58
CA LYS A 112 -13.11 3.32 -13.71
C LYS A 112 -13.49 2.68 -15.02
N SER A 113 -13.10 1.42 -15.25
CA SER A 113 -13.46 0.69 -16.44
C SER A 113 -14.97 0.53 -16.59
N SER A 114 -15.65 0.19 -15.49
CA SER A 114 -17.11 0.09 -15.49
C SER A 114 -17.78 1.44 -15.67
N MET A 115 -17.33 2.49 -14.98
CA MET A 115 -17.98 3.80 -15.01
C MET A 115 -17.78 4.56 -16.33
N LEU A 116 -16.61 4.40 -16.96
CA LEU A 116 -16.26 5.10 -18.19
C LEU A 116 -16.52 4.28 -19.45
N GLU A 117 -17.03 3.05 -19.30
CA GLU A 117 -17.22 2.07 -20.37
C GLU A 117 -15.96 1.90 -21.25
N LYS A 118 -14.78 1.87 -20.61
CA LYS A 118 -13.47 1.77 -21.26
C LYS A 118 -12.62 0.70 -20.63
N ASP A 119 -11.84 0.02 -21.45
CA ASP A 119 -10.90 -0.97 -20.94
C ASP A 119 -9.62 -0.32 -20.43
N PHE A 120 -9.29 -0.59 -19.16
CA PHE A 120 -8.08 -0.14 -18.50
C PHE A 120 -7.20 -1.32 -18.04
N GLU A 121 -7.35 -2.51 -18.64
CA GLU A 121 -6.53 -3.70 -18.34
C GLU A 121 -5.01 -3.42 -18.35
N HIS A 122 -4.56 -2.56 -19.27
CA HIS A 122 -3.15 -2.14 -19.37
C HIS A 122 -2.59 -1.38 -18.15
N LEU A 123 -3.45 -0.97 -17.20
CA LEU A 123 -3.04 -0.34 -15.94
C LEU A 123 -3.12 -1.31 -14.75
N TYR A 124 -3.65 -2.51 -14.95
CA TYR A 124 -3.87 -3.50 -13.89
C TYR A 124 -2.56 -4.23 -13.56
N ILE A 125 -2.34 -4.53 -12.28
CA ILE A 125 -1.14 -5.17 -11.75
C ILE A 125 -1.48 -6.61 -11.33
N PRO A 126 -1.31 -7.63 -12.19
CA PRO A 126 -1.80 -8.98 -11.93
C PRO A 126 -0.95 -9.74 -10.90
N ILE A 127 -1.13 -9.46 -9.60
CA ILE A 127 -0.39 -10.15 -8.52
C ILE A 127 -1.01 -11.51 -8.18
N ASN A 128 -2.33 -11.55 -7.99
CA ASN A 128 -3.05 -12.76 -7.54
C ASN A 128 -4.06 -13.29 -8.55
N TYR A 129 -4.70 -12.39 -9.29
CA TYR A 129 -5.80 -12.71 -10.19
C TYR A 129 -5.63 -11.97 -11.50
N GLU A 130 -5.99 -12.61 -12.59
CA GLU A 130 -6.06 -11.98 -13.91
C GLU A 130 -7.21 -10.96 -13.94
N TYR A 131 -7.01 -9.85 -14.65
CA TYR A 131 -8.03 -8.80 -14.81
C TYR A 131 -9.36 -9.35 -15.33
N SER A 132 -9.29 -10.21 -16.36
CA SER A 132 -10.46 -10.83 -16.99
C SER A 132 -11.29 -11.67 -16.01
N LEU A 133 -10.65 -12.40 -15.08
CA LEU A 133 -11.32 -13.20 -14.06
C LEU A 133 -12.12 -12.30 -13.10
N LEU A 134 -11.50 -11.21 -12.61
CA LEU A 134 -12.18 -10.29 -11.70
C LEU A 134 -13.31 -9.53 -12.39
N MET A 135 -13.14 -9.18 -13.66
CA MET A 135 -14.21 -8.55 -14.46
C MET A 135 -15.36 -9.52 -14.76
N GLU A 136 -15.10 -10.81 -14.99
CA GLU A 136 -16.17 -11.81 -15.09
C GLU A 136 -16.95 -11.93 -13.78
N ALA A 137 -16.24 -11.98 -12.64
CA ALA A 137 -16.87 -12.02 -11.32
C ALA A 137 -17.71 -10.77 -11.05
N TYR A 138 -17.22 -9.59 -11.40
CA TYR A 138 -17.95 -8.32 -11.34
C TYR A 138 -19.27 -8.37 -12.13
N ASN A 139 -19.21 -8.83 -13.38
CA ASN A 139 -20.38 -8.87 -14.26
C ASN A 139 -21.41 -9.93 -13.80
N THR A 140 -20.94 -11.11 -13.42
CA THR A 140 -21.79 -12.27 -13.15
C THR A 140 -22.24 -12.39 -11.69
N GLY A 141 -21.53 -11.76 -10.74
CA GLY A 141 -21.75 -11.92 -9.30
C GLY A 141 -21.34 -13.31 -8.77
N LYS A 142 -20.40 -13.97 -9.46
CA LYS A 142 -19.89 -15.31 -9.14
C LYS A 142 -18.43 -15.22 -8.71
N TYR A 143 -18.08 -15.91 -7.62
CA TYR A 143 -16.81 -15.72 -6.91
C TYR A 143 -16.12 -17.02 -6.50
N GLU A 144 -16.45 -18.14 -7.15
CA GLU A 144 -16.03 -19.49 -6.71
C GLU A 144 -14.49 -19.65 -6.62
N ASP A 145 -13.75 -18.93 -7.47
CA ASP A 145 -12.29 -18.96 -7.52
C ASP A 145 -11.62 -17.72 -6.88
N ILE A 146 -12.39 -16.88 -6.19
CA ILE A 146 -11.91 -15.61 -5.61
C ILE A 146 -11.98 -15.68 -4.09
N ALA A 147 -10.83 -15.53 -3.44
CA ALA A 147 -10.71 -15.60 -1.99
C ALA A 147 -11.13 -14.29 -1.30
N ASP A 148 -11.61 -14.41 -0.05
CA ASP A 148 -11.84 -13.27 0.83
C ASP A 148 -10.58 -12.39 0.97
N PRO A 149 -10.72 -11.04 1.02
CA PRO A 149 -11.96 -10.28 1.13
C PRO A 149 -12.51 -9.75 -0.22
N LEU A 150 -11.96 -10.17 -1.35
CA LEU A 150 -12.28 -9.61 -2.67
C LEU A 150 -13.74 -9.72 -3.10
N PRO A 151 -14.49 -10.81 -2.84
CA PRO A 151 -15.88 -10.93 -3.30
C PRO A 151 -16.76 -9.76 -2.81
N GLU A 152 -16.63 -9.40 -1.53
CA GLU A 152 -17.40 -8.30 -0.93
C GLU A 152 -16.94 -6.94 -1.46
N LEU A 153 -15.65 -6.76 -1.74
CA LEU A 153 -15.11 -5.54 -2.34
C LEU A 153 -15.63 -5.35 -3.77
N ILE A 154 -15.61 -6.41 -4.58
CA ILE A 154 -16.12 -6.38 -5.96
C ILE A 154 -17.64 -6.15 -5.97
N GLN A 155 -18.38 -6.77 -5.04
CA GLN A 155 -19.80 -6.52 -4.89
C GLN A 155 -20.09 -5.05 -4.57
N TYR A 156 -19.41 -4.47 -3.58
CA TYR A 156 -19.60 -3.06 -3.23
C TYR A 156 -19.20 -2.11 -4.36
N LEU A 157 -18.14 -2.43 -5.10
CA LEU A 157 -17.72 -1.70 -6.29
C LEU A 157 -18.84 -1.67 -7.34
N LYS A 158 -19.51 -2.81 -7.57
CA LYS A 158 -20.67 -2.90 -8.47
C LYS A 158 -21.83 -2.04 -8.00
N GLU A 159 -22.16 -2.14 -6.71
CA GLU A 159 -23.21 -1.32 -6.12
C GLU A 159 -22.93 0.18 -6.30
N LEU A 160 -21.66 0.62 -6.18
CA LEU A 160 -21.26 2.00 -6.43
C LEU A 160 -21.36 2.40 -7.90
N ALA A 161 -20.94 1.53 -8.82
CA ALA A 161 -20.97 1.79 -10.25
C ALA A 161 -22.40 1.85 -10.83
N GLU A 162 -23.35 1.15 -10.21
CA GLU A 162 -24.77 1.16 -10.60
C GLU A 162 -25.56 2.35 -9.99
N LEU A 163 -24.93 3.18 -9.16
CA LEU A 163 -25.56 4.39 -8.66
C LEU A 163 -25.86 5.39 -9.79
N PRO A 164 -26.92 6.22 -9.68
CA PRO A 164 -27.30 7.16 -10.72
C PRO A 164 -26.15 8.06 -11.18
N GLU A 165 -26.10 8.37 -12.49
CA GLU A 165 -25.04 9.14 -13.17
C GLU A 165 -24.69 10.51 -12.52
N GLU A 166 -25.54 11.04 -11.63
CA GLU A 166 -25.32 12.32 -10.95
C GLU A 166 -24.24 12.30 -9.86
N LYS A 167 -23.63 11.15 -9.54
CA LYS A 167 -22.51 11.10 -8.58
C LYS A 167 -21.17 11.41 -9.25
N ASP A 168 -20.46 12.39 -8.68
CA ASP A 168 -19.07 12.72 -9.02
C ASP A 168 -18.18 11.46 -8.97
N PRO A 169 -17.49 11.10 -10.06
CA PRO A 169 -16.60 9.94 -10.09
C PRO A 169 -15.54 9.95 -8.98
N ARG A 170 -15.05 11.14 -8.60
CA ARG A 170 -14.11 11.26 -7.50
C ARG A 170 -14.76 10.90 -6.17
N LYS A 171 -16.03 11.25 -5.96
CA LYS A 171 -16.76 10.88 -4.75
C LYS A 171 -16.98 9.37 -4.66
N LEU A 172 -17.29 8.71 -5.78
CA LEU A 172 -17.43 7.25 -5.82
C LEU A 172 -16.11 6.54 -5.52
N GLU A 173 -15.00 7.04 -6.06
CA GLU A 173 -13.66 6.52 -5.70
C GLU A 173 -13.38 6.67 -4.20
N LEU A 174 -13.68 7.83 -3.61
CA LEU A 174 -13.47 8.06 -2.17
C LEU A 174 -14.39 7.18 -1.29
N ASP A 175 -15.66 7.04 -1.66
CA ASP A 175 -16.61 6.14 -1.01
C ASP A 175 -16.10 4.68 -1.05
N PHE A 176 -15.47 4.29 -2.17
CA PHE A 176 -14.84 2.98 -2.33
C PHE A 176 -13.57 2.84 -1.48
N GLU A 177 -12.67 3.81 -1.50
CA GLU A 177 -11.43 3.80 -0.71
C GLU A 177 -11.70 3.70 0.79
N ALA A 178 -12.72 4.43 1.29
CA ALA A 178 -13.15 4.35 2.69
C ALA A 178 -13.68 2.95 3.05
N PHE A 179 -14.51 2.35 2.19
CA PHE A 179 -15.00 0.99 2.38
C PHE A 179 -13.87 -0.04 2.34
N TYR A 180 -12.98 0.07 1.36
CA TYR A 180 -11.81 -0.79 1.21
C TYR A 180 -10.92 -0.74 2.45
N THR A 181 -10.57 0.47 2.91
CA THR A 181 -9.74 0.67 4.11
C THR A 181 -10.36 0.01 5.34
N LYS A 182 -11.66 0.22 5.55
CA LYS A 182 -12.41 -0.41 6.65
C LYS A 182 -12.42 -1.94 6.53
N LYS A 183 -12.62 -2.47 5.32
CA LYS A 183 -12.63 -3.92 5.07
C LYS A 183 -11.28 -4.56 5.36
N LEU A 184 -10.19 -3.90 4.96
CA LEU A 184 -8.83 -4.38 5.18
C LEU A 184 -8.40 -4.27 6.64
N LEU A 185 -8.84 -3.24 7.37
CA LEU A 185 -8.69 -3.17 8.83
C LEU A 185 -9.41 -4.34 9.52
N GLY A 186 -10.66 -4.63 9.14
CA GLY A 186 -11.39 -5.79 9.66
C GLY A 186 -10.71 -7.12 9.31
N THR A 187 -10.13 -7.22 8.12
CA THR A 187 -9.36 -8.38 7.67
C THR A 187 -8.11 -8.57 8.54
N ALA A 188 -7.36 -7.51 8.80
CA ALA A 188 -6.21 -7.53 9.70
C ALA A 188 -6.58 -7.94 11.13
N GLY A 189 -7.69 -7.40 11.68
CA GLY A 189 -8.20 -7.81 12.99
C GLY A 189 -8.61 -9.29 13.04
N SER A 190 -9.18 -9.82 11.95
CA SER A 190 -9.61 -11.23 11.88
C SER A 190 -8.45 -12.24 11.95
N LEU A 191 -7.22 -11.81 11.65
CA LEU A 191 -6.02 -12.64 11.78
C LEU A 191 -5.65 -12.90 13.24
N ASN A 192 -6.25 -12.18 14.21
CA ASN A 192 -5.96 -12.30 15.65
C ASN A 192 -4.46 -12.13 15.95
N ARG A 193 -3.83 -11.16 15.27
CA ARG A 193 -2.43 -10.78 15.45
C ARG A 193 -2.36 -9.28 15.65
N LYS A 194 -2.12 -8.86 16.89
CA LYS A 194 -2.10 -7.44 17.27
C LYS A 194 -1.13 -6.62 16.43
N MET A 195 0.05 -7.16 16.12
CA MET A 195 1.02 -6.49 15.24
C MET A 195 0.48 -6.21 13.84
N ILE A 196 -0.37 -7.08 13.28
CA ILE A 196 -0.93 -6.87 11.93
C ILE A 196 -2.07 -5.86 11.97
N GLU A 197 -2.90 -5.92 13.01
CA GLU A 197 -3.94 -4.91 13.24
C GLU A 197 -3.33 -3.53 13.45
N ASP A 198 -2.35 -3.40 14.36
CA ASP A 198 -1.67 -2.14 14.66
C ASP A 198 -0.91 -1.61 13.44
N TYR A 199 -0.36 -2.48 12.58
CA TYR A 199 0.22 -2.10 11.28
C TYR A 199 -0.81 -1.38 10.40
N MET A 200 -2.01 -1.95 10.24
CA MET A 200 -3.09 -1.33 9.46
C MET A 200 -3.55 0.00 10.06
N ARG A 201 -3.63 0.09 11.38
CA ARG A 201 -4.02 1.32 12.07
C ARG A 201 -2.99 2.44 11.90
N HIS A 202 -1.69 2.09 11.94
CA HIS A 202 -0.62 3.02 11.60
C HIS A 202 -0.67 3.45 10.15
N LYS A 203 -0.97 2.54 9.21
CA LYS A 203 -1.17 2.88 7.80
C LYS A 203 -2.29 3.88 7.61
N ILE A 204 -3.43 3.68 8.26
CA ILE A 204 -4.56 4.62 8.25
C ILE A 204 -4.14 6.01 8.75
N ASP A 205 -3.52 6.09 9.93
CA ASP A 205 -3.10 7.38 10.49
C ASP A 205 -2.07 8.09 9.62
N LEU A 206 -1.08 7.37 9.11
CA LEU A 206 -0.06 7.95 8.23
C LEU A 206 -0.66 8.42 6.90
N THR A 207 -1.63 7.71 6.34
CA THR A 207 -2.37 8.17 5.16
C THR A 207 -3.21 9.41 5.48
N ASN A 208 -3.83 9.50 6.66
CA ASN A 208 -4.57 10.70 7.07
C ASN A 208 -3.65 11.91 7.25
N ILE A 209 -2.51 11.74 7.94
CA ILE A 209 -1.50 12.80 8.10
C ILE A 209 -0.99 13.25 6.72
N GLU A 210 -0.77 12.30 5.81
CA GLU A 210 -0.39 12.57 4.42
C GLU A 210 -1.41 13.46 3.71
N THR A 211 -2.69 13.11 3.81
CA THR A 211 -3.83 13.83 3.24
C THR A 211 -3.92 15.26 3.80
N ILE A 212 -3.78 15.43 5.12
CA ILE A 212 -3.79 16.74 5.79
C ILE A 212 -2.66 17.63 5.25
N TYR A 213 -1.44 17.10 5.19
CA TYR A 213 -0.29 17.84 4.67
C TYR A 213 -0.44 18.20 3.20
N ARG A 214 -0.95 17.27 2.37
CA ARG A 214 -1.18 17.52 0.95
C ARG A 214 -2.22 18.64 0.74
N ASN A 215 -3.33 18.60 1.47
CA ASN A 215 -4.36 19.64 1.41
C ASN A 215 -3.79 21.02 1.79
N SER A 216 -3.02 21.09 2.89
CA SER A 216 -2.43 22.35 3.34
C SER A 216 -1.41 22.93 2.34
N GLN A 217 -0.59 22.08 1.72
CA GLN A 217 0.33 22.52 0.66
C GLN A 217 -0.40 23.07 -0.57
N LEU A 218 -1.45 22.38 -1.01
CA LEU A 218 -2.24 22.78 -2.19
C LEU A 218 -3.14 24.00 -1.92
N LYS A 219 -3.30 24.40 -0.65
CA LYS A 219 -4.25 25.42 -0.19
C LYS A 219 -5.66 25.12 -0.72
N ASP A 220 -6.01 23.84 -0.74
CA ASP A 220 -7.26 23.38 -1.30
C ASP A 220 -8.41 23.76 -0.37
N LYS A 221 -9.31 24.59 -0.90
CA LYS A 221 -10.46 25.14 -0.16
C LYS A 221 -11.60 24.14 0.02
N SER A 222 -11.53 22.98 -0.64
CA SER A 222 -12.52 21.90 -0.47
C SER A 222 -12.41 21.19 0.87
N GLY A 223 -11.29 21.38 1.59
CA GLY A 223 -11.04 20.71 2.86
C GLY A 223 -10.47 19.31 2.69
N PHE A 224 -10.21 18.64 3.81
CA PHE A 224 -9.72 17.27 3.84
C PHE A 224 -10.59 16.34 4.68
N THR A 225 -11.60 16.84 5.38
CA THR A 225 -12.45 16.04 6.27
C THR A 225 -13.06 14.82 5.58
N ASP A 226 -13.62 15.00 4.37
CA ASP A 226 -14.20 13.90 3.58
C ASP A 226 -13.16 12.93 2.99
N LEU A 227 -11.87 13.22 3.14
CA LEU A 227 -10.74 12.42 2.64
C LEU A 227 -10.08 11.59 3.77
N LEU A 228 -10.55 11.73 5.01
CA LEU A 228 -9.99 11.04 6.16
C LEU A 228 -10.61 9.64 6.32
N TYR A 229 -9.77 8.70 6.74
CA TYR A 229 -10.15 7.32 7.02
C TYR A 229 -10.25 7.09 8.52
N ASP A 230 -11.29 6.37 8.96
CA ASP A 230 -11.46 5.97 10.36
C ASP A 230 -10.70 4.67 10.69
N GLY A 231 -10.50 4.40 11.98
CA GLY A 231 -9.96 3.14 12.50
C GLY A 231 -8.48 3.17 12.90
N GLY A 232 -7.81 4.30 12.73
CA GLY A 232 -6.43 4.50 13.19
C GLY A 232 -6.28 4.60 14.72
N PHE A 233 -5.11 5.05 15.19
CA PHE A 233 -4.90 5.45 16.58
C PHE A 233 -5.26 6.91 16.83
N LEU A 234 -5.19 7.75 15.81
CA LEU A 234 -5.69 9.11 15.87
C LEU A 234 -7.20 9.08 15.66
N GLY A 235 -7.94 9.66 16.61
CA GLY A 235 -9.40 9.72 16.48
C GLY A 235 -9.80 10.60 15.30
N LEU A 236 -10.72 10.11 14.47
CA LEU A 236 -11.21 10.85 13.29
C LEU A 236 -11.61 12.29 13.65
N LYS A 237 -12.34 12.46 14.76
CA LYS A 237 -12.78 13.78 15.21
C LYS A 237 -11.63 14.74 15.54
N MET A 238 -10.56 14.22 16.13
CA MET A 238 -9.36 15.01 16.42
C MET A 238 -8.68 15.47 15.13
N LEU A 239 -8.67 14.64 14.09
CA LEU A 239 -8.12 14.99 12.78
C LEU A 239 -8.99 16.01 12.04
N GLU A 240 -10.31 15.86 12.05
CA GLU A 240 -11.26 16.82 11.47
C GLU A 240 -11.10 18.22 12.07
N ASP A 241 -10.90 18.29 13.39
CA ASP A 241 -10.74 19.55 14.10
C ASP A 241 -9.46 20.32 13.69
N LEU A 242 -8.53 19.68 12.97
CA LEU A 242 -7.33 20.32 12.42
C LEU A 242 -7.57 21.09 11.11
N GLU A 243 -8.74 20.95 10.47
CA GLU A 243 -9.00 21.47 9.11
C GLU A 243 -8.84 22.98 8.95
N ASN A 244 -9.10 23.72 10.02
CA ASN A 244 -9.01 25.19 10.03
C ASN A 244 -7.77 25.71 10.77
N GLU A 245 -6.88 24.82 11.19
CA GLU A 245 -5.71 25.16 12.00
C GLU A 245 -4.47 25.48 11.15
N SER A 246 -3.51 26.17 11.76
CA SER A 246 -2.24 26.45 11.11
C SER A 246 -1.35 25.21 11.05
N MET A 247 -0.46 25.13 10.06
CA MET A 247 0.50 24.03 9.97
C MET A 247 1.37 23.89 11.22
N ASP A 248 1.76 25.01 11.85
CA ASP A 248 2.52 24.98 13.10
C ASP A 248 1.73 24.32 14.24
N TYR A 249 0.42 24.56 14.29
CA TYR A 249 -0.47 23.92 15.25
C TYR A 249 -0.64 22.44 14.96
N ILE A 250 -0.87 22.06 13.70
CA ILE A 250 -1.01 20.67 13.26
C ILE A 250 0.23 19.86 13.62
N VAL A 251 1.42 20.38 13.30
CA VAL A 251 2.70 19.71 13.62
C VAL A 251 2.83 19.52 15.13
N LYS A 252 2.51 20.55 15.92
CA LYS A 252 2.57 20.50 17.38
C LYS A 252 1.59 19.48 17.98
N GLU A 253 0.37 19.39 17.48
CA GLU A 253 -0.59 18.39 17.97
C GLU A 253 -0.13 16.96 17.62
N LEU A 254 0.44 16.77 16.44
CA LEU A 254 0.91 15.47 15.98
C LEU A 254 2.27 15.06 16.58
N GLU A 255 3.09 16.00 17.08
CA GLU A 255 4.42 15.73 17.63
C GLU A 255 4.39 14.83 18.87
N HIS A 256 3.28 14.88 19.63
CA HIS A 256 3.08 14.09 20.85
C HIS A 256 2.53 12.69 20.60
N THR A 257 2.29 12.33 19.34
CA THR A 257 1.72 11.02 18.94
C THR A 257 2.83 10.02 18.61
N TYR A 258 2.46 8.78 18.24
CA TYR A 258 3.40 7.79 17.71
C TYR A 258 4.16 8.26 16.47
N TYR A 259 3.64 9.28 15.78
CA TYR A 259 4.13 9.78 14.50
C TYR A 259 5.02 11.01 14.62
N GLY A 260 5.29 11.50 15.84
CA GLY A 260 6.02 12.75 16.05
C GLY A 260 7.33 12.84 15.26
N ASP A 261 8.13 11.78 15.24
CA ASP A 261 9.37 11.75 14.44
C ASP A 261 9.12 11.89 12.93
N ALA A 262 8.12 11.18 12.39
CA ALA A 262 7.77 11.21 10.97
C ALA A 262 7.16 12.57 10.57
N VAL A 263 6.32 13.13 11.44
CA VAL A 263 5.65 14.43 11.33
C VAL A 263 6.69 15.55 11.35
N MET A 264 7.62 15.55 12.30
CA MET A 264 8.64 16.59 12.45
C MET A 264 9.64 16.57 11.29
N LYS A 265 10.12 15.39 10.89
CA LYS A 265 11.03 15.25 9.74
C LYS A 265 10.32 15.58 8.42
N GLY A 266 9.03 15.25 8.30
CA GLY A 266 8.20 15.56 7.15
C GLY A 266 7.97 17.06 7.02
N ALA A 267 7.50 17.72 8.08
CA ALA A 267 7.21 19.15 8.10
C ALA A 267 8.43 20.01 7.77
N GLN A 268 9.59 19.75 8.40
CA GLN A 268 10.82 20.52 8.16
C GLN A 268 11.23 20.55 6.68
N LYS A 269 11.06 19.43 5.96
CA LYS A 269 11.43 19.31 4.55
C LYS A 269 10.33 19.74 3.58
N LEU A 270 9.06 19.59 3.96
CA LEU A 270 7.95 20.17 3.20
C LEU A 270 8.13 21.69 3.02
N PHE A 271 8.65 22.38 4.04
CA PHE A 271 8.91 23.82 4.01
C PHE A 271 10.24 24.22 3.35
N SER A 272 11.26 23.34 3.35
CA SER A 272 12.58 23.67 2.78
C SER A 272 12.72 23.30 1.30
N ASP A 273 12.18 22.14 0.90
CA ASP A 273 12.50 21.52 -0.40
C ASP A 273 11.30 21.51 -1.37
N CYS A 274 10.11 21.97 -0.91
CA CYS A 274 8.85 21.92 -1.66
C CYS A 274 8.52 20.55 -2.26
N SER A 275 9.03 19.45 -1.69
CA SER A 275 8.82 18.10 -2.19
C SER A 275 8.03 17.25 -1.19
N PHE A 276 6.90 16.73 -1.67
CA PHE A 276 6.06 15.79 -0.95
C PHE A 276 6.74 14.44 -0.73
N SER A 277 7.69 14.09 -1.61
CA SER A 277 8.47 12.85 -1.58
C SER A 277 9.26 12.63 -0.28
N SER A 278 9.55 13.69 0.47
CA SER A 278 10.18 13.56 1.78
C SER A 278 9.26 12.96 2.83
N TYR A 279 7.95 13.23 2.75
CA TYR A 279 6.96 12.62 3.64
C TYR A 279 6.80 11.13 3.33
N GLU A 280 6.60 10.79 2.04
CA GLU A 280 6.49 9.40 1.57
C GLU A 280 7.69 8.58 2.04
N ARG A 281 8.91 9.10 1.85
CA ARG A 281 10.12 8.46 2.38
C ARG A 281 10.08 8.23 3.89
N ASN A 282 9.63 9.20 4.68
CA ASN A 282 9.58 9.07 6.15
C ASN A 282 8.50 8.06 6.59
N ARG A 283 7.38 7.99 5.85
CA ARG A 283 6.34 6.97 6.03
C ARG A 283 6.90 5.58 5.76
N ASP A 284 7.66 5.40 4.68
CA ASP A 284 8.26 4.10 4.36
C ASP A 284 9.31 3.70 5.39
N LEU A 285 10.15 4.65 5.84
CA LEU A 285 11.10 4.44 6.95
C LEU A 285 10.38 4.08 8.26
N TYR A 286 9.23 4.67 8.54
CA TYR A 286 8.42 4.32 9.70
C TYR A 286 8.03 2.85 9.67
N PHE A 287 7.59 2.32 8.52
CA PHE A 287 7.24 0.91 8.40
C PHE A 287 8.44 -0.03 8.43
N LEU A 288 9.59 0.37 7.88
CA LEU A 288 10.82 -0.40 8.04
C LEU A 288 11.20 -0.52 9.53
N GLU A 289 11.19 0.60 10.26
CA GLU A 289 11.43 0.60 11.70
C GLU A 289 10.36 -0.16 12.51
N TYR A 290 9.14 -0.27 11.98
CA TYR A 290 8.04 -1.01 12.62
C TYR A 290 8.29 -2.52 12.59
N PHE A 291 8.78 -3.05 11.46
CA PHE A 291 9.04 -4.48 11.28
C PHE A 291 10.39 -4.94 11.85
N ASP A 292 11.34 -4.02 12.05
CA ASP A 292 12.65 -4.32 12.63
C ASP A 292 12.64 -4.56 14.16
N ARG A 293 11.51 -4.32 14.84
CA ARG A 293 11.36 -4.37 16.30
C ARG A 293 10.64 -5.62 16.78
#